data_AF-A0AAP0HL77-F1
#
_entry.id   AF-A0AAP0HL77-F1
#
_cell.length_a   1.000
_cell.length_b   1.000
_cell.length_c   1.000
_cell.angle_alpha   90.00
_cell.angle_beta   90.00
_cell.angle_gamma   90.00
#
_symmetry.space_group_name_H-M   'P 1'
#
loop_
_entity.id
_entity.type
_entity.pdbx_description
1 polymer ?
#
loop_
_entity_poly.entity_id
_entity_poly.type
_entity_poly.pdbx_seq_one_letter_code
_entity_poly.pdbx_strand_id
1 'polypeptide(L)'
;MAAVHYKFKSSKDYKSLVIEGPSISVADLKLTIVESMHLKRRANFILLVFDAQTNEEYLDEATLIPRDTSVIVHRVPRGLRMPIVIDRKGQIQDSSSRAYQCFGGFMDGRMSTRDQAPHAGYICRRCNIPGHFIWDCPTNGDPNYDIKKLKPPTGIPKSMLMTTSNGSYALTGGVVAALKPDE
;
A
#
# COMPACT_ATOMS: atom_id res chain seq x y z
N MET A 1 27.48 -18.25 -28.59
CA MET A 1 26.46 -17.20 -28.33
C MET A 1 26.73 -16.66 -26.94
N ALA A 2 26.82 -15.34 -26.78
CA ALA A 2 26.93 -14.73 -25.47
C ALA A 2 25.55 -14.78 -24.80
N ALA A 3 25.50 -15.20 -23.53
CA ALA A 3 24.25 -15.23 -22.79
C ALA A 3 24.44 -14.66 -21.38
N VAL A 4 23.39 -14.00 -20.86
CA VAL A 4 23.30 -13.66 -19.43
C VAL A 4 22.30 -14.61 -18.79
N HIS A 5 22.68 -15.13 -17.63
CA HIS A 5 21.84 -16.04 -16.87
C HIS A 5 21.06 -15.22 -15.84
N TYR A 6 19.73 -15.33 -15.82
CA TYR A 6 18.91 -14.64 -14.84
C TYR A 6 17.97 -15.61 -14.13
N LYS A 7 17.66 -15.31 -12.88
CA LYS A 7 16.55 -15.97 -12.17
C LYS A 7 15.73 -14.95 -11.42
N PHE A 8 14.43 -15.20 -11.29
CA PHE A 8 13.62 -14.44 -10.35
C PHE A 8 13.94 -14.89 -8.92
N LYS A 9 13.84 -13.98 -7.95
CA LYS A 9 13.98 -14.35 -6.51
C LYS A 9 13.04 -15.49 -6.10
N SER A 10 11.88 -15.56 -6.72
CA SER A 10 10.85 -16.58 -6.49
C SER A 10 11.16 -17.94 -7.15
N SER A 11 12.10 -17.98 -8.09
CA SER A 11 12.38 -19.16 -8.91
C SER A 11 13.73 -19.76 -8.55
N LYS A 12 13.83 -21.09 -8.60
CA LYS A 12 15.08 -21.82 -8.31
C LYS A 12 15.99 -21.86 -9.53
N ASP A 13 15.41 -22.04 -10.72
CA ASP A 13 16.13 -22.28 -11.95
C ASP A 13 16.55 -20.97 -12.65
N TYR A 14 17.74 -20.99 -13.26
CA TYR A 14 18.24 -19.91 -14.11
C TYR A 14 17.75 -20.08 -15.54
N LYS A 15 17.38 -18.97 -16.17
CA LYS A 15 17.06 -18.87 -17.59
C LYS A 15 18.15 -18.07 -18.30
N SER A 16 18.51 -18.47 -19.51
CA SER A 16 19.50 -17.77 -20.34
C SER A 16 18.82 -16.78 -21.29
N LEU A 17 19.34 -15.56 -21.36
CA LEU A 17 19.02 -14.57 -22.38
C LEU A 17 20.18 -14.47 -23.34
N VAL A 18 19.90 -14.62 -24.62
CA VAL A 18 20.90 -14.45 -25.69
C VAL A 18 21.12 -12.96 -25.90
N ILE A 19 22.39 -12.54 -25.96
CA ILE A 19 22.80 -11.14 -26.15
C ILE A 19 23.56 -11.03 -27.48
N GLU A 20 23.33 -9.92 -28.19
CA GLU A 20 23.95 -9.63 -29.49
C GLU A 20 25.39 -9.07 -29.39
N GLY A 21 25.90 -8.84 -28.18
CA GLY A 21 27.19 -8.19 -27.91
C GLY A 21 27.94 -8.74 -26.69
N PRO A 22 29.11 -8.16 -26.36
CA PRO A 22 29.94 -8.59 -25.23
C PRO A 22 29.37 -8.19 -23.84
N SER A 23 28.56 -7.14 -23.79
CA SER A 23 27.83 -6.68 -22.60
C SER A 23 26.45 -6.16 -22.99
N ILE A 24 25.54 -6.11 -22.02
CA ILE A 24 24.17 -5.60 -22.18
C ILE A 24 23.90 -4.51 -21.14
N SER A 25 23.13 -3.48 -21.51
CA SER A 25 22.69 -2.48 -20.55
C SER A 25 21.61 -3.06 -19.62
N VAL A 26 21.55 -2.57 -18.38
CA VAL A 26 20.49 -2.97 -17.43
C VAL A 26 19.09 -2.64 -17.98
N ALA A 27 18.95 -1.54 -18.74
CA ALA A 27 17.70 -1.17 -19.40
C ALA A 27 17.24 -2.24 -20.40
N ASP A 28 18.12 -2.62 -21.33
CA ASP A 28 17.80 -3.60 -22.38
C ASP A 28 17.57 -4.99 -21.79
N LEU A 29 18.33 -5.34 -20.74
CA LEU A 29 18.12 -6.57 -19.99
C LEU A 29 16.72 -6.60 -19.36
N LYS A 30 16.27 -5.51 -18.71
CA LYS A 30 14.91 -5.42 -18.15
C LYS A 30 13.85 -5.56 -19.23
N LEU A 31 14.02 -4.90 -20.38
CA LEU A 31 13.06 -4.95 -21.50
C LEU A 31 12.95 -6.37 -22.09
N THR A 32 14.08 -7.00 -22.38
CA THR A 32 14.13 -8.38 -22.91
C THR A 32 13.56 -9.41 -21.94
N ILE A 33 13.73 -9.23 -20.62
CA ILE A 33 13.08 -10.08 -19.60
C ILE A 33 11.56 -9.91 -19.64
N VAL A 34 11.06 -8.68 -19.73
CA VAL A 34 9.61 -8.41 -19.78
C VAL A 34 8.98 -9.03 -21.02
N GLU A 35 9.66 -8.91 -22.17
CA GLU A 35 9.22 -9.48 -23.44
C GLU A 35 9.25 -11.02 -23.44
N SER A 36 10.37 -11.61 -23.04
CA SER A 36 10.59 -13.07 -23.08
C SER A 36 9.79 -13.87 -22.04
N MET A 37 9.28 -13.21 -20.99
CA MET A 37 8.44 -13.84 -19.96
C MET A 37 6.96 -13.45 -20.06
N HIS A 38 6.57 -12.75 -21.13
CA HIS A 38 5.20 -12.24 -21.34
C HIS A 38 4.61 -11.57 -20.09
N LEU A 39 5.46 -10.84 -19.36
CA LEU A 39 5.00 -10.07 -18.21
C LEU A 39 4.06 -8.98 -18.73
N LYS A 40 2.86 -8.87 -18.14
CA LYS A 40 1.78 -8.00 -18.64
C LYS A 40 2.33 -6.61 -18.94
N ARG A 41 2.27 -6.18 -20.22
CA ARG A 41 2.83 -4.92 -20.75
C ARG A 41 2.38 -3.67 -19.96
N ARG A 42 1.20 -3.73 -19.32
CA ARG A 42 0.76 -2.80 -18.26
C ARG A 42 1.15 -3.34 -16.89
N ALA A 43 2.44 -3.30 -16.59
CA ALA A 43 3.00 -3.82 -15.35
C ALA A 43 2.88 -2.79 -14.22
N ASN A 44 2.06 -3.08 -13.20
CA ASN A 44 2.04 -2.33 -11.93
C ASN A 44 3.29 -2.69 -11.07
N PHE A 45 4.42 -2.99 -11.68
CA PHE A 45 5.63 -3.45 -11.01
C PHE A 45 6.88 -2.92 -11.69
N ILE A 46 7.97 -2.84 -10.93
CA ILE A 46 9.32 -2.50 -11.33
C ILE A 46 10.18 -3.76 -11.17
N LEU A 47 11.13 -3.94 -12.08
CA LEU A 47 12.16 -4.97 -11.96
C LEU A 47 13.41 -4.34 -11.36
N LEU A 48 13.84 -4.85 -10.20
CA LEU A 48 15.15 -4.56 -9.63
C LEU A 48 16.09 -5.71 -9.99
N VAL A 49 17.32 -5.38 -10.37
CA VAL A 49 18.32 -6.33 -10.85
C VAL A 49 19.49 -6.31 -9.88
N PHE A 50 19.84 -7.48 -9.37
CA PHE A 50 20.95 -7.68 -8.44
C PHE A 50 21.98 -8.62 -9.07
N ASP A 51 23.25 -8.43 -8.76
CA ASP A 51 24.26 -9.45 -9.05
C ASP A 51 24.01 -10.69 -8.16
N ALA A 52 24.12 -11.90 -8.75
CA ALA A 52 23.95 -13.13 -7.99
C ALA A 52 25.12 -13.42 -7.03
N GLN A 53 26.31 -12.87 -7.27
CA GLN A 53 27.48 -13.12 -6.41
C GLN A 53 27.54 -12.16 -5.23
N THR A 54 27.47 -10.85 -5.49
CA THR A 54 27.62 -9.81 -4.46
C THR A 54 26.30 -9.40 -3.82
N ASN A 55 25.16 -9.73 -4.45
CA ASN A 55 23.83 -9.17 -4.11
C ASN A 55 23.78 -7.64 -4.15
N GLU A 56 24.66 -7.02 -4.93
CA GLU A 56 24.64 -5.57 -5.16
C GLU A 56 23.59 -5.22 -6.22
N GLU A 57 22.85 -4.14 -5.99
CA GLU A 57 21.81 -3.68 -6.90
C GLU A 57 22.38 -2.82 -8.01
N TYR A 58 21.98 -3.10 -9.26
CA TYR A 58 22.25 -2.21 -10.38
C TYR A 58 21.21 -1.08 -10.40
N LEU A 59 21.58 0.05 -9.80
CA LEU A 59 20.76 1.26 -9.72
C LEU A 59 20.67 1.97 -11.07
N ASP A 60 21.81 2.13 -11.75
CA ASP A 60 21.90 2.86 -12.99
C ASP A 60 21.48 2.00 -14.18
N GLU A 61 20.56 2.52 -15.00
CA GLU A 61 20.05 1.81 -16.18
C GLU A 61 21.10 1.67 -17.29
N ALA A 62 22.11 2.54 -17.29
CA ALA A 62 23.21 2.57 -18.25
C ALA A 62 24.37 1.64 -17.88
N THR A 63 24.37 1.01 -16.69
CA THR A 63 25.44 0.09 -16.31
C THR A 63 25.48 -1.10 -17.26
N LEU A 64 26.68 -1.46 -17.69
CA LEU A 64 26.92 -2.55 -18.63
C LEU A 64 27.21 -3.84 -17.85
N ILE A 65 26.32 -4.82 -17.98
CA ILE A 65 26.50 -6.16 -17.42
C ILE A 65 27.24 -7.01 -18.47
N PRO A 66 28.41 -7.59 -18.14
CA PRO A 66 29.14 -8.43 -19.08
C PRO A 66 28.40 -9.75 -19.37
N ARG A 67 28.80 -10.42 -20.45
CA ARG A 67 28.31 -11.76 -20.77
C ARG A 67 28.67 -12.78 -19.68
N ASP A 68 27.90 -13.86 -19.63
CA ASP A 68 28.04 -14.98 -18.70
C ASP A 68 27.90 -14.60 -17.22
N THR A 69 27.47 -13.37 -16.93
CA THR A 69 27.09 -12.93 -15.58
C THR A 69 25.73 -13.51 -15.21
N SER A 70 25.60 -13.88 -13.93
CA SER A 70 24.36 -14.34 -13.34
C SER A 70 23.71 -13.25 -12.51
N VAL A 71 22.45 -12.92 -12.81
CA VAL A 71 21.70 -11.87 -12.11
C VAL A 71 20.43 -12.41 -11.46
N ILE A 72 20.03 -11.77 -10.37
CA ILE A 72 18.80 -12.06 -9.64
C ILE A 72 17.83 -10.91 -9.86
N VAL A 73 16.61 -11.23 -10.26
CA VAL A 73 15.57 -10.26 -10.61
C VAL A 73 14.47 -10.26 -9.55
N HIS A 74 14.19 -9.09 -8.99
CA HIS A 74 13.12 -8.88 -8.01
C HIS A 74 11.96 -8.12 -8.67
N ARG A 75 10.73 -8.61 -8.47
CA ARG A 75 9.51 -7.90 -8.86
C ARG A 75 9.02 -7.09 -7.67
N VAL A 76 9.08 -5.77 -7.77
CA VAL A 76 8.58 -4.86 -6.74
C VAL A 76 7.31 -4.19 -7.26
N PRO A 77 6.17 -4.27 -6.55
CA PRO A 77 4.97 -3.54 -6.96
C PRO A 77 5.25 -2.04 -6.97
N ARG A 78 4.79 -1.33 -8.01
CA ARG A 78 4.76 0.14 -7.99
C ARG A 78 3.75 0.53 -6.90
N GLY A 79 4.26 1.05 -5.78
CA GLY A 79 3.43 1.51 -4.66
C GLY A 79 2.39 2.50 -5.15
N LEU A 80 1.13 2.25 -4.78
CA LEU A 80 -0.04 3.12 -4.88
C LEU A 80 -0.09 4.04 -6.11
N ARG A 81 -0.91 3.66 -7.10
CA ARG A 81 -1.45 4.64 -8.04
C ARG A 81 -2.13 5.76 -7.26
N MET A 82 -1.49 6.92 -7.22
CA MET A 82 -2.21 8.19 -7.19
C MET A 82 -3.21 8.14 -8.36
N PRO A 83 -4.47 8.60 -8.20
CA PRO A 83 -5.40 8.67 -9.31
C PRO A 83 -4.77 9.46 -10.45
N ILE A 84 -4.98 9.00 -11.68
CA ILE A 84 -4.47 9.65 -12.88
C ILE A 84 -5.19 11.00 -13.00
N VAL A 85 -4.56 12.08 -12.58
CA VAL A 85 -4.94 13.42 -13.04
C VAL A 85 -4.30 13.57 -14.41
N ILE A 86 -5.10 13.37 -15.47
CA ILE A 86 -4.67 13.65 -16.83
C ILE A 86 -4.74 15.17 -17.00
N ASP A 87 -3.60 15.86 -16.92
CA ASP A 87 -3.54 17.24 -17.41
C ASP A 87 -3.74 17.27 -18.92
N ARG A 88 -4.46 18.28 -19.41
CA ARG A 88 -4.91 18.46 -20.81
C ARG A 88 -3.81 18.46 -21.89
N LYS A 89 -2.53 18.32 -21.52
CA LYS A 89 -1.39 18.37 -22.46
C LYS A 89 -0.70 17.02 -22.72
N GLY A 90 -1.17 15.90 -22.16
CA GLY A 90 -0.74 14.56 -22.62
C GLY A 90 0.76 14.27 -22.49
N GLN A 91 1.49 14.94 -21.60
CA GLN A 91 2.91 14.68 -21.35
C GLN A 91 3.09 13.92 -20.03
N ILE A 92 3.78 12.78 -20.10
CA ILE A 92 4.24 11.99 -18.96
C ILE A 92 5.48 12.70 -18.40
N GLN A 93 5.39 13.31 -17.23
CA GLN A 93 6.56 13.83 -16.51
C GLN A 93 7.06 12.75 -15.56
N ASP A 94 8.17 12.13 -15.90
CA ASP A 94 8.86 11.13 -15.06
C ASP A 94 9.37 11.80 -13.79
N SER A 95 8.56 11.72 -12.74
CA SER A 95 8.94 12.07 -11.37
C SER A 95 9.77 10.94 -10.74
N SER A 96 10.74 10.37 -11.48
CA SER A 96 11.49 9.17 -11.06
C SER A 96 12.58 9.48 -10.03
N SER A 97 12.94 10.75 -9.83
CA SER A 97 14.08 11.15 -8.99
C SER A 97 13.78 11.29 -7.49
N ARG A 98 12.54 11.06 -7.04
CA ARG A 98 12.14 11.27 -5.63
C ARG A 98 11.71 10.02 -4.86
N ALA A 99 11.76 8.83 -5.45
CA ALA A 99 11.24 7.61 -4.83
C ALA A 99 12.29 6.75 -4.09
N TYR A 100 13.59 7.06 -4.21
CA TYR A 100 14.67 6.33 -3.53
C TYR A 100 15.10 7.01 -2.23
N GLN A 101 14.14 7.37 -1.38
CA GLN A 101 14.39 7.76 0.00
C GLN A 101 13.10 7.47 0.76
N CYS A 102 12.99 6.27 1.33
CA CYS A 102 12.19 5.98 2.52
C CYS A 102 12.21 4.48 2.85
N PHE A 103 13.38 3.97 3.25
CA PHE A 103 13.44 2.83 4.16
C PHE A 103 14.35 3.22 5.32
N GLY A 104 13.74 3.84 6.33
CA GLY A 104 14.42 4.32 7.54
C GLY A 104 13.90 5.70 7.95
N GLY A 105 12.75 5.76 8.61
CA GLY A 105 12.16 7.04 9.00
C GLY A 105 11.00 6.91 9.99
N PHE A 106 11.32 6.72 11.27
CA PHE A 106 10.57 7.38 12.33
C PHE A 106 10.97 8.87 12.27
N MET A 107 10.26 9.69 11.50
CA MET A 107 10.36 11.15 11.60
C MET A 107 8.98 11.79 11.50
N ASP A 108 8.58 12.36 12.63
CA ASP A 108 7.57 13.40 12.79
C ASP A 108 7.69 14.47 11.70
N GLY A 109 6.69 14.52 10.83
CA GLY A 109 6.63 15.50 9.75
C GLY A 109 5.36 15.39 8.92
N ARG A 110 4.24 14.97 9.53
CA ARG A 110 2.93 15.11 8.88
C ARG A 110 2.58 16.59 8.91
N MET A 111 2.80 17.28 7.79
CA MET A 111 2.17 18.57 7.53
C MET A 111 0.66 18.35 7.69
N SER A 112 0.12 18.93 8.76
CA SER A 112 -1.27 18.77 9.16
C SER A 112 -2.20 19.23 8.05
N THR A 113 -2.93 18.29 7.45
CA THR A 113 -4.19 18.60 6.75
C THR A 113 -5.31 18.98 7.74
N ARG A 114 -4.96 19.50 8.94
CA ARG A 114 -5.89 19.86 10.02
C ARG A 114 -6.55 21.23 9.79
N ASP A 115 -6.01 22.05 8.88
CA ASP A 115 -6.59 23.35 8.53
C ASP A 115 -7.44 23.31 7.24
N GLN A 116 -7.55 22.14 6.60
CA GLN A 116 -8.40 21.99 5.42
C GLN A 116 -9.86 21.90 5.87
N ALA A 117 -10.66 22.95 5.62
CA ALA A 117 -12.10 22.87 5.76
C ALA A 117 -12.65 21.67 4.95
N PRO A 118 -13.67 20.95 5.46
CA PRO A 118 -14.19 19.79 4.77
C PRO A 118 -14.74 20.17 3.39
N HIS A 119 -14.69 19.23 2.46
CA HIS A 119 -15.13 19.44 1.08
C HIS A 119 -16.56 19.98 1.02
N ALA A 120 -16.87 20.81 0.02
CA ALA A 120 -18.21 21.33 -0.23
C ALA A 120 -19.24 20.18 -0.24
N GLY A 121 -20.25 20.27 0.65
CA GLY A 121 -21.30 19.26 0.84
C GLY A 121 -21.07 18.26 1.97
N TYR A 122 -19.92 18.27 2.66
CA TYR A 122 -19.70 17.41 3.82
C TYR A 122 -20.47 17.92 5.06
N ILE A 123 -21.21 17.01 5.68
CA ILE A 123 -21.97 17.24 6.91
C ILE A 123 -21.36 16.38 8.02
N CYS A 124 -21.08 16.97 9.17
CA CYS A 124 -20.48 16.24 10.29
C CYS A 124 -21.40 15.11 10.76
N ARG A 125 -20.91 13.87 10.83
CA ARG A 125 -21.71 12.70 11.24
C ARG A 125 -21.96 12.58 12.75
N ARG A 126 -21.48 13.55 13.55
CA ARG A 126 -21.73 13.65 15.00
C ARG A 126 -22.87 14.62 15.32
N CYS A 127 -22.83 15.84 14.77
CA CYS A 127 -23.82 16.90 15.05
C CYS A 127 -24.72 17.26 13.86
N ASN A 128 -24.48 16.69 12.67
CA ASN A 128 -25.20 16.98 11.42
C ASN A 128 -25.11 18.44 10.94
N ILE A 129 -24.07 19.19 11.35
CA ILE A 129 -23.82 20.57 10.91
C ILE A 129 -22.67 20.55 9.88
N PRO A 130 -22.79 21.30 8.76
CA PRO A 130 -21.71 21.44 7.79
C PRO A 130 -20.56 22.34 8.32
N GLY A 131 -19.37 22.23 7.74
CA GLY A 131 -18.26 23.18 7.97
C GLY A 131 -17.11 22.69 8.86
N HIS A 132 -17.21 21.51 9.49
CA HIS A 132 -16.10 20.88 10.23
C HIS A 132 -16.12 19.36 10.05
N PHE A 133 -14.96 18.72 10.26
CA PHE A 133 -14.85 17.26 10.30
C PHE A 133 -15.28 16.71 11.66
N ILE A 134 -15.63 15.42 11.71
CA ILE A 134 -16.01 14.74 12.96
C ILE A 134 -14.97 14.87 14.09
N TRP A 135 -13.69 15.05 13.74
CA TRP A 135 -12.58 15.22 14.68
C TRP A 135 -12.59 16.59 15.36
N ASP A 136 -12.91 17.64 14.60
CA ASP A 136 -12.97 19.05 15.05
C ASP A 136 -14.41 19.46 15.39
N CYS A 137 -15.23 18.49 15.79
CA CYS A 137 -16.62 18.76 16.12
C CYS A 137 -16.70 19.56 17.42
N PRO A 138 -17.39 20.71 17.47
CA PRO A 138 -17.49 21.52 18.68
C PRO A 138 -18.24 20.79 19.81
N THR A 139 -19.01 19.76 19.49
CA THR A 139 -19.71 18.91 20.46
C THR A 139 -18.85 17.74 20.94
N ASN A 140 -17.53 17.81 20.80
CA ASN A 140 -16.60 16.75 21.22
C ASN A 140 -16.36 16.84 22.73
N GLY A 141 -16.89 15.86 23.48
CA GLY A 141 -16.88 15.85 24.94
C GLY A 141 -18.26 16.08 25.60
N ASP A 142 -19.30 16.37 24.81
CA ASP A 142 -20.66 16.48 25.34
C ASP A 142 -21.28 15.09 25.59
N PRO A 143 -21.68 14.77 26.85
CA PRO A 143 -22.26 13.47 27.18
C PRO A 143 -23.56 13.13 26.42
N ASN A 144 -24.25 14.16 25.92
CA ASN A 144 -25.47 14.00 25.14
C ASN A 144 -25.23 13.51 23.70
N TYR A 145 -24.04 13.76 23.14
CA TYR A 145 -23.65 13.29 21.80
C TYR A 145 -22.78 12.03 21.85
N ASP A 146 -22.12 11.76 22.99
CA ASP A 146 -21.37 10.54 23.27
C ASP A 146 -22.25 9.39 23.81
N ILE A 147 -23.53 9.35 23.41
CA ILE A 147 -24.40 8.21 23.74
C ILE A 147 -23.80 6.97 23.07
N LYS A 148 -23.28 6.05 23.90
CA LYS A 148 -22.73 4.78 23.44
C LYS A 148 -23.79 4.06 22.61
N LYS A 149 -23.56 3.92 21.30
CA LYS A 149 -24.43 3.14 20.42
C LYS A 149 -24.33 1.67 20.82
N LEU A 150 -25.25 1.25 21.70
CA LEU A 150 -25.40 -0.15 22.09
C LEU A 150 -25.82 -0.96 20.86
N LYS A 151 -25.09 -2.03 20.58
CA LYS A 151 -25.42 -2.91 19.45
C LYS A 151 -26.44 -3.95 19.89
N PRO A 152 -27.45 -4.30 19.06
CA PRO A 152 -28.26 -5.48 19.35
C PRO A 152 -27.37 -6.74 19.29
N PRO A 153 -27.57 -7.72 20.18
CA PRO A 153 -26.81 -8.97 20.15
C PRO A 153 -27.27 -9.84 18.96
N THR A 154 -26.64 -9.67 17.80
CA THR A 154 -26.88 -10.49 16.62
C THR A 154 -26.00 -11.75 16.68
N GLY A 155 -26.62 -12.93 16.72
CA GLY A 155 -25.91 -14.22 16.67
C GLY A 155 -25.38 -14.75 18.01
N ILE A 156 -25.46 -13.97 19.10
CA ILE A 156 -25.08 -14.42 20.45
C ILE A 156 -26.33 -14.91 21.18
N PRO A 157 -26.35 -16.13 21.74
CA PRO A 157 -27.51 -16.62 22.49
C PRO A 157 -27.71 -15.81 23.78
N LYS A 158 -28.97 -15.54 24.12
CA LYS A 158 -29.35 -14.75 25.31
C LYS A 158 -28.84 -15.33 26.63
N SER A 159 -28.60 -16.64 26.71
CA SER A 159 -28.06 -17.32 27.90
C SER A 159 -26.65 -16.87 28.28
N MET A 160 -25.86 -16.45 27.28
CA MET A 160 -24.47 -15.99 27.46
C MET A 160 -24.37 -14.50 27.84
N LEU A 161 -25.50 -13.79 27.96
CA LEU A 161 -25.55 -12.37 28.31
C LEU A 161 -25.94 -12.18 29.78
N MET A 162 -25.24 -11.29 30.49
CA MET A 162 -25.62 -10.75 31.81
C MET A 162 -26.08 -9.32 31.70
N THR A 163 -27.16 -9.00 32.40
CA THR A 163 -27.63 -7.61 32.56
C THR A 163 -26.67 -6.85 33.47
N THR A 164 -25.97 -5.88 32.90
CA THR A 164 -24.94 -5.09 33.60
C THR A 164 -25.11 -3.62 33.24
N SER A 165 -24.95 -2.72 34.20
CA SER A 165 -25.08 -1.26 34.00
C SER A 165 -24.11 -0.69 32.95
N ASN A 166 -22.95 -1.33 32.74
CA ASN A 166 -21.91 -0.93 31.79
C ASN A 166 -21.81 -1.89 30.59
N GLY A 167 -22.93 -2.43 30.10
CA GLY A 167 -22.91 -3.46 29.07
C GLY A 167 -22.67 -2.97 27.62
N SER A 168 -22.23 -3.92 26.80
CA SER A 168 -22.11 -3.92 25.33
C SER A 168 -23.39 -3.65 24.54
N TYR A 169 -24.39 -4.39 25.00
CA TYR A 169 -25.47 -4.92 24.16
C TYR A 169 -26.80 -4.37 24.63
N ALA A 170 -27.64 -3.95 23.69
CA ALA A 170 -29.01 -3.54 23.98
C ALA A 170 -29.95 -4.75 23.88
N LEU A 171 -30.64 -5.07 24.97
CA LEU A 171 -31.73 -6.05 24.98
C LEU A 171 -33.07 -5.38 24.64
N THR A 172 -34.04 -6.17 24.21
CA THR A 172 -35.39 -5.71 23.81
C THR A 172 -36.16 -4.95 24.92
N GLY A 173 -35.75 -5.10 26.19
CA GLY A 173 -36.32 -4.38 27.33
C GLY A 173 -35.62 -3.06 27.70
N GLY A 174 -34.72 -2.54 26.85
CA GLY A 174 -33.94 -1.32 27.14
C GLY A 174 -32.82 -1.53 28.16
N VAL A 175 -32.66 -2.75 28.67
CA VAL A 175 -31.60 -3.14 29.61
C VAL A 175 -30.31 -3.40 28.84
N VAL A 176 -29.19 -2.96 29.41
CA VAL A 176 -27.86 -3.14 28.86
C VAL A 176 -27.26 -4.47 29.36
N ALA A 177 -26.57 -5.20 28.49
CA ALA A 177 -25.96 -6.49 28.81
C ALA A 177 -24.51 -6.62 28.35
N ALA A 178 -23.72 -7.44 29.05
CA ALA A 178 -22.36 -7.84 28.71
C ALA A 178 -22.24 -9.37 28.58
N LEU A 179 -21.20 -9.86 27.91
CA LEU A 179 -20.90 -11.29 27.87
C LEU A 179 -20.48 -11.79 29.26
N LYS A 180 -20.97 -12.96 29.63
CA LYS A 180 -20.46 -13.69 30.79
C LYS A 180 -19.01 -14.12 30.53
N PRO A 181 -18.06 -13.85 31.44
CA PRO A 181 -16.80 -14.58 31.42
C PRO A 181 -17.08 -16.06 31.72
N ASP A 182 -16.41 -16.96 30.99
CA ASP A 182 -16.40 -18.38 31.32
C ASP A 182 -15.55 -18.55 32.58
N GLU A 183 -16.15 -19.01 33.68
CA GLU A 183 -15.46 -19.37 34.93
C GLU A 183 -14.81 -20.76 34.81
#